data_AF-A0A0B2A5L6-F1
#
_entry.id   AF-A0A0B2A5L6-F1
#
_cell.length_a   1.000
_cell.length_b   1.000
_cell.length_c   1.000
_cell.angle_alpha   90.00
_cell.angle_beta   90.00
_cell.angle_gamma   90.00
#
_symmetry.space_group_name_H-M   'P 1'
#
loop_
_entity.id
_entity.type
_entity.pdbx_description
1 polymer ?
#
loop_
_entity_poly.entity_id
_entity_poly.type
_entity_poly.pdbx_seq_one_letter_code
_entity_poly.pdbx_strand_id
1 'polypeptide(L)'
;MAVLAVLAVAFAALAGPIRWSPPRWRFAAPGAAQVTSEPQPSFSAAPAPADAGPNEVQRVLMLVVLLVACVAAAVLLYRILRRLGAVRRVRQDAAAHRIEVTSAGEVIAESAPAAAPIVRGLARALQILDDERSADDAIVRAWLGLEEASAASGAGRRPAETPSEYAARVVARFDTDRRAAAVLLDLYQGVRFGGRHADAASIDAARESIRRLADSWHEDAEVKRR
;
A
#
# COMPACT_ATOMS: atom_id res chain seq x y z
N MET A 1 5.62 -10.39 -8.02
CA MET A 1 4.20 -10.16 -7.64
C MET A 1 3.41 -9.42 -8.72
N ALA A 2 3.86 -8.27 -9.24
CA ALA A 2 3.15 -7.55 -10.30
C ALA A 2 2.99 -8.35 -11.61
N VAL A 3 4.02 -9.08 -12.03
CA VAL A 3 3.97 -9.92 -13.25
C VAL A 3 2.96 -11.08 -13.10
N LEU A 4 2.86 -11.67 -11.90
CA LEU A 4 1.89 -12.71 -11.59
C LEU A 4 0.45 -12.18 -11.60
N ALA A 5 0.23 -10.96 -11.10
CA ALA A 5 -1.07 -10.31 -11.13
C ALA A 5 -1.51 -9.99 -12.56
N VAL A 6 -0.60 -9.48 -13.40
CA VAL A 6 -0.87 -9.20 -14.82
C VAL A 6 -1.14 -10.49 -15.60
N LEU A 7 -0.38 -11.56 -15.35
CA LEU A 7 -0.62 -12.87 -15.97
C LEU A 7 -1.94 -13.49 -15.52
N ALA A 8 -2.31 -13.39 -14.25
CA ALA A 8 -3.58 -13.90 -13.74
C ALA A 8 -4.78 -13.18 -14.36
N VAL A 9 -4.70 -11.85 -14.50
CA VAL A 9 -5.75 -11.04 -15.15
C VAL A 9 -5.84 -11.35 -16.65
N ALA A 10 -4.70 -11.51 -17.33
CA ALA A 10 -4.68 -11.91 -18.74
C ALA A 10 -5.26 -13.31 -18.95
N PHE A 11 -4.98 -14.25 -18.05
CA PHE A 11 -5.51 -15.61 -18.11
C PHE A 11 -7.02 -15.65 -17.86
N ALA A 12 -7.51 -14.86 -16.90
CA ALA A 12 -8.95 -14.72 -16.64
C ALA A 12 -9.71 -14.08 -17.82
N ALA A 13 -9.05 -13.18 -18.57
CA ALA A 13 -9.64 -12.58 -19.77
C ALA A 13 -9.65 -13.54 -20.98
N LEU A 14 -8.71 -14.49 -21.06
CA LEU A 14 -8.68 -15.53 -22.11
C LEU A 14 -9.59 -16.72 -21.80
N ALA A 15 -9.85 -17.00 -20.51
CA ALA A 15 -10.76 -18.04 -20.07
C ALA A 15 -12.21 -17.60 -20.32
N GLY A 16 -12.68 -17.80 -21.56
CA GLY A 16 -14.06 -17.55 -21.94
C GLY A 16 -15.08 -18.26 -21.04
N PRO A 17 -16.37 -17.88 -21.11
CA PRO A 17 -17.39 -18.35 -20.17
C PRO A 17 -17.48 -19.87 -20.16
N ILE A 18 -17.28 -20.48 -18.99
CA ILE A 18 -17.39 -21.92 -18.76
C ILE A 18 -18.85 -22.31 -18.99
N ARG A 19 -19.13 -22.87 -20.18
CA ARG A 19 -20.46 -23.38 -20.52
C ARG A 19 -20.60 -24.78 -19.94
N TRP A 20 -21.27 -24.88 -18.81
CA TRP A 20 -21.71 -26.15 -18.27
C TRP A 20 -22.76 -26.75 -19.21
N SER A 21 -22.37 -27.79 -19.96
CA SER A 21 -23.31 -28.64 -20.70
C SER A 21 -23.67 -29.82 -19.81
N PRO A 22 -24.96 -30.10 -19.54
CA PRO A 22 -25.34 -31.27 -18.76
C PRO A 22 -24.90 -32.54 -19.51
N PRO A 23 -24.41 -33.58 -18.80
CA PRO A 23 -24.07 -34.86 -19.41
C PRO A 23 -25.34 -35.47 -20.02
N ARG A 24 -25.27 -35.82 -21.31
CA ARG A 24 -26.36 -36.53 -22.00
C ARG A 24 -26.27 -38.02 -21.65
N TRP A 25 -27.01 -38.44 -20.64
CA TRP A 25 -27.15 -39.86 -20.30
C TRP A 25 -27.97 -40.54 -21.40
N ARG A 26 -27.33 -41.35 -22.24
CA ARG A 26 -28.00 -42.25 -23.17
C ARG A 26 -28.29 -43.56 -22.45
N PHE A 27 -29.51 -43.70 -21.94
CA PHE A 27 -30.03 -45.01 -21.55
C PHE A 27 -30.45 -45.73 -22.84
N ALA A 28 -29.78 -46.83 -23.17
CA ALA A 28 -30.33 -47.79 -24.11
C ALA A 28 -31.48 -48.51 -23.39
N ALA A 29 -32.71 -48.04 -23.60
CA ALA A 29 -33.89 -48.75 -23.11
C ALA A 29 -33.95 -50.11 -23.82
N PRO A 30 -33.93 -51.24 -23.09
CA PRO A 30 -34.22 -52.53 -23.70
C PRO A 30 -35.72 -52.58 -24.00
N GLY A 31 -36.06 -52.73 -25.28
CA GLY A 31 -37.37 -53.20 -25.74
C GLY A 31 -38.59 -52.47 -25.15
N ALA A 32 -38.85 -51.24 -25.59
CA ALA A 32 -40.22 -50.71 -25.54
C ALA A 32 -40.90 -51.08 -26.87
N ALA A 33 -41.97 -51.87 -26.78
CA ALA A 33 -42.81 -52.29 -27.90
C ALA A 33 -43.21 -51.11 -28.79
N GLN A 34 -43.28 -51.35 -30.11
CA GLN A 34 -43.75 -50.34 -31.05
C GLN A 34 -45.22 -50.01 -30.76
N VAL A 35 -45.48 -48.87 -30.15
CA VAL A 35 -46.82 -48.29 -30.11
C VAL A 35 -47.05 -47.66 -31.47
N THR A 36 -47.99 -48.22 -32.24
CA THR A 36 -48.50 -47.67 -33.49
C THR A 36 -48.78 -46.18 -33.33
N SER A 37 -48.08 -45.34 -34.09
CA SER A 37 -48.27 -43.89 -34.09
C SER A 37 -49.48 -43.50 -34.95
N GLU A 38 -50.46 -42.83 -34.35
CA GLU A 38 -51.49 -42.06 -35.04
C GLU A 38 -50.82 -40.85 -35.75
N PRO A 39 -51.32 -40.36 -36.90
CA PRO A 39 -50.66 -39.27 -37.62
C PRO A 39 -50.88 -37.95 -36.87
N GLN A 40 -49.85 -37.52 -36.15
CA GLN A 40 -49.83 -36.24 -35.46
C GLN A 40 -49.62 -35.10 -36.48
N PRO A 41 -50.39 -34.00 -36.43
CA PRO A 41 -50.25 -32.91 -37.38
C PRO A 41 -48.87 -32.24 -37.25
N SER A 42 -48.22 -31.96 -38.38
CA SER A 42 -46.96 -31.23 -38.44
C SER A 42 -47.14 -29.83 -37.87
N PHE A 43 -46.75 -29.63 -36.61
CA PHE A 43 -46.54 -28.28 -36.10
C PHE A 43 -45.30 -27.70 -36.78
N SER A 44 -45.53 -26.61 -37.52
CA SER A 44 -44.52 -25.75 -38.11
C SER A 44 -43.45 -25.43 -37.05
N ALA A 45 -42.19 -25.71 -37.37
CA ALA A 45 -41.08 -25.40 -36.47
C ALA A 45 -41.07 -23.90 -36.18
N ALA A 46 -41.18 -23.54 -34.90
CA ALA A 46 -41.04 -22.17 -34.45
C ALA A 46 -39.70 -21.59 -34.93
N PRO A 47 -39.66 -20.30 -35.35
CA PRO A 47 -38.42 -19.69 -35.80
C PRO A 47 -37.38 -19.77 -34.67
N ALA A 48 -36.14 -20.09 -35.03
CA ALA A 48 -35.03 -20.12 -34.11
C ALA A 48 -34.99 -18.82 -33.28
N PRO A 49 -34.76 -18.89 -31.95
CA PRO A 49 -34.68 -17.69 -31.15
C PRO A 49 -33.56 -16.81 -31.73
N ALA A 50 -33.94 -15.59 -32.13
CA ALA A 50 -33.00 -14.58 -32.60
C ALA A 50 -31.86 -14.46 -31.58
N ASP A 51 -30.62 -14.49 -32.06
CA ASP A 51 -29.42 -14.31 -31.25
C ASP A 51 -29.62 -13.09 -30.35
N ALA A 52 -29.88 -13.36 -29.07
CA ALA A 52 -30.00 -12.34 -28.06
C ALA A 52 -28.65 -11.63 -28.00
N GLY A 53 -28.63 -10.36 -28.40
CA GLY A 53 -27.48 -9.48 -28.21
C GLY A 53 -26.98 -9.56 -26.76
N PRO A 54 -25.71 -9.22 -26.51
CA PRO A 54 -25.01 -9.52 -25.27
C PRO A 54 -25.91 -9.30 -24.06
N ASN A 55 -26.26 -10.43 -23.41
CA ASN A 55 -27.19 -10.50 -22.30
C ASN A 55 -26.89 -9.33 -21.36
N GLU A 56 -27.88 -8.51 -21.00
CA GLU A 56 -27.65 -7.30 -20.19
C GLU A 56 -26.84 -7.60 -18.92
N VAL A 57 -26.97 -8.81 -18.36
CA VAL A 57 -26.14 -9.34 -17.25
C VAL A 57 -24.64 -9.40 -17.61
N GLN A 58 -24.27 -9.88 -18.80
CA GLN A 58 -22.90 -9.90 -19.29
C GLN A 58 -22.36 -8.48 -19.49
N ARG A 59 -23.19 -7.56 -20.01
CA ARG A 59 -22.82 -6.15 -20.19
C ARG A 59 -22.59 -5.46 -18.85
N VAL A 60 -23.48 -5.66 -17.88
CA VAL A 60 -23.33 -5.15 -16.50
C VAL A 60 -22.10 -5.74 -15.82
N LEU A 61 -21.85 -7.04 -15.94
CA LEU A 61 -20.68 -7.69 -15.38
C LEU A 61 -19.38 -7.11 -15.98
N MET A 62 -19.34 -6.92 -17.31
CA MET A 62 -18.19 -6.30 -17.98
C MET A 62 -17.95 -4.87 -17.49
N LEU A 63 -19.01 -4.08 -17.30
CA LEU A 63 -18.91 -2.71 -16.76
C LEU A 63 -18.37 -2.71 -15.32
N VAL A 64 -18.82 -3.64 -14.47
CA VAL A 64 -18.32 -3.77 -13.10
C VAL A 64 -16.84 -4.15 -13.09
N VAL A 65 -16.43 -5.11 -13.93
CA VAL A 65 -15.01 -5.51 -14.05
C VAL A 65 -14.15 -4.34 -14.54
N LEU A 66 -14.63 -3.60 -15.55
CA LEU A 66 -13.94 -2.41 -16.06
C LEU A 66 -13.79 -1.34 -14.98
N LEU A 67 -14.87 -1.08 -14.22
CA LEU A 67 -14.85 -0.13 -13.11
C LEU A 67 -13.81 -0.53 -12.05
N VAL A 68 -13.80 -1.80 -11.64
CA VAL A 68 -12.83 -2.31 -10.66
C VAL A 68 -11.40 -2.18 -11.19
N ALA A 69 -11.16 -2.50 -12.47
CA ALA A 69 -9.86 -2.32 -13.11
C ALA A 69 -9.42 -0.85 -13.14
N CYS A 70 -10.33 0.06 -13.48
CA CYS A 70 -10.07 1.51 -13.46
C CYS A 70 -9.73 2.00 -12.04
N VAL A 71 -10.47 1.57 -11.02
CA VAL A 71 -10.19 1.92 -9.62
C VAL A 71 -8.83 1.38 -9.18
N ALA A 72 -8.52 0.12 -9.49
CA ALA A 72 -7.22 -0.47 -9.17
C ALA A 72 -6.06 0.26 -9.87
N ALA A 73 -6.23 0.63 -11.14
CA ALA A 73 -5.26 1.42 -11.90
C ALA A 73 -5.09 2.82 -11.31
N ALA A 74 -6.18 3.48 -10.92
CA ALA A 74 -6.13 4.80 -10.28
C ALA A 74 -5.42 4.76 -8.92
N VAL A 75 -5.69 3.76 -8.09
CA VAL A 75 -4.99 3.55 -6.81
C VAL A 75 -3.50 3.29 -7.04
N LEU A 76 -3.15 2.45 -8.01
CA LEU A 76 -1.75 2.16 -8.35
C LEU A 76 -1.04 3.41 -8.85
N LEU A 77 -1.69 4.15 -9.76
CA LEU A 77 -1.18 5.42 -10.28
C LEU A 77 -0.99 6.43 -9.15
N TYR A 78 -1.96 6.57 -8.24
CA TYR A 78 -1.84 7.42 -7.05
C TYR A 78 -0.62 7.03 -6.20
N ARG A 79 -0.40 5.74 -5.95
CA ARG A 79 0.79 5.27 -5.20
C ARG A 79 2.08 5.58 -5.93
N ILE A 80 2.13 5.39 -7.26
CA ILE A 80 3.30 5.68 -8.10
C ILE A 80 3.57 7.18 -8.12
N LEU A 81 2.56 8.02 -8.34
CA LEU A 81 2.67 9.47 -8.33
C LEU A 81 3.08 9.99 -6.95
N ARG A 82 2.59 9.41 -5.86
CA ARG A 82 3.03 9.77 -4.50
C ARG A 82 4.48 9.39 -4.25
N ARG A 83 4.93 8.22 -4.71
CA ARG A 83 6.33 7.78 -4.65
C ARG A 83 7.25 8.67 -5.49
N LEU A 84 6.84 8.97 -6.73
CA LEU A 84 7.58 9.83 -7.64
C LEU A 84 7.57 11.29 -7.18
N GLY A 85 6.48 11.78 -6.58
CA GLY A 85 6.37 13.11 -5.99
C GLY A 85 7.23 13.25 -4.75
N ALA A 86 7.36 12.20 -3.93
CA ALA A 86 8.33 12.18 -2.82
C ALA A 86 9.78 12.24 -3.33
N VAL A 87 10.10 11.55 -4.44
CA VAL A 87 11.45 11.60 -5.04
C VAL A 87 11.69 12.91 -5.80
N ARG A 88 10.67 13.46 -6.48
CA ARG A 88 10.77 14.73 -7.22
C ARG A 88 10.84 15.93 -6.28
N ARG A 89 10.11 15.96 -5.17
CA ARG A 89 10.25 17.02 -4.15
C ARG A 89 11.66 17.04 -3.59
N VAL A 90 12.20 15.89 -3.20
CA VAL A 90 13.61 15.77 -2.76
C VAL A 90 14.60 16.22 -3.83
N ARG A 91 14.34 15.95 -5.13
CA ARG A 91 15.19 16.43 -6.24
C ARG A 91 15.00 17.91 -6.57
N GLN A 92 13.79 18.45 -6.42
CA GLN A 92 13.47 19.86 -6.66
C GLN A 92 14.04 20.72 -5.54
N ASP A 93 13.97 20.27 -4.30
CA ASP A 93 14.64 20.93 -3.17
C ASP A 93 16.17 20.90 -3.38
N ALA A 94 16.73 19.76 -3.82
CA ALA A 94 18.15 19.64 -4.16
C ALA A 94 18.59 20.36 -5.47
N ALA A 95 17.64 20.81 -6.30
CA ALA A 95 17.90 21.54 -7.54
C ALA A 95 17.67 23.05 -7.36
N ALA A 96 16.66 23.45 -6.60
CA ALA A 96 16.45 24.82 -6.16
C ALA A 96 17.66 25.32 -5.35
N HIS A 97 18.16 24.48 -4.44
CA HIS A 97 19.39 24.75 -3.69
C HIS A 97 20.66 24.75 -4.57
N ARG A 98 20.60 24.27 -5.81
CA ARG A 98 21.72 24.25 -6.76
C ARG A 98 21.68 25.43 -7.74
N ILE A 99 20.49 25.93 -8.05
CA ILE A 99 20.29 27.10 -8.91
C ILE A 99 20.59 28.39 -8.12
N GLU A 100 20.30 28.42 -6.82
CA GLU A 100 20.63 29.55 -5.94
C GLU A 100 22.16 29.72 -5.73
N VAL A 101 22.96 28.66 -5.91
CA VAL A 101 24.42 28.68 -5.74
C VAL A 101 25.18 29.27 -6.96
N THR A 102 24.51 29.52 -8.10
CA THR A 102 25.17 30.06 -9.30
C THR A 102 24.86 31.54 -9.57
N SER A 103 24.04 32.20 -8.76
CA SER A 103 23.75 33.65 -8.92
C SER A 103 23.42 34.34 -7.60
N ALA A 104 24.39 34.39 -6.70
CA ALA A 104 24.52 35.51 -5.76
C ALA A 104 25.93 35.45 -5.18
N GLY A 105 26.68 36.52 -5.37
CA GLY A 105 28.02 36.66 -4.82
C GLY A 105 28.01 36.63 -3.30
N GLU A 106 29.11 36.12 -2.77
CA GLU A 106 29.76 36.55 -1.54
C GLU A 106 28.83 37.00 -0.40
N VAL A 107 28.17 36.02 0.22
CA VAL A 107 27.94 36.04 1.65
C VAL A 107 28.34 34.67 2.16
N ILE A 108 29.19 34.64 3.17
CA ILE A 108 29.59 33.45 3.91
C ILE A 108 28.32 32.86 4.55
N ALA A 109 27.61 32.01 3.80
CA ALA A 109 26.60 31.13 4.33
C ALA A 109 27.33 29.85 4.72
N GLU A 110 27.59 29.74 6.03
CA GLU A 110 28.00 28.52 6.68
C GLU A 110 27.09 27.37 6.19
N SER A 111 27.66 26.52 5.34
CA SER A 111 26.98 25.43 4.69
C SER A 111 26.51 24.44 5.77
N ALA A 112 25.27 24.59 6.22
CA ALA A 112 24.67 23.61 7.12
C ALA A 112 24.78 22.22 6.46
N PRO A 113 25.40 21.23 7.12
CA PRO A 113 25.56 19.91 6.52
C PRO A 113 24.19 19.35 6.15
N ALA A 114 24.08 18.77 4.95
CA ALA A 114 22.85 18.13 4.51
C ALA A 114 22.35 17.17 5.59
N ALA A 115 21.23 17.50 6.23
CA ALA A 115 20.77 16.80 7.43
C ALA A 115 20.76 15.29 7.23
N ALA A 116 21.12 14.53 8.27
CA ALA A 116 21.11 13.07 8.25
C ALA A 116 19.78 12.50 7.68
N PRO A 117 19.79 11.39 6.90
CA PRO A 117 18.59 10.77 6.34
C PRO A 117 17.46 10.58 7.35
N ILE A 118 17.80 10.26 8.60
CA ILE A 118 16.87 10.14 9.71
C ILE A 118 16.15 11.45 10.06
N VAL A 119 16.85 12.59 10.14
CA VAL A 119 16.27 13.88 10.52
C VAL A 119 15.21 14.31 9.50
N ARG A 120 15.48 14.08 8.21
CA ARG A 120 14.46 14.27 7.16
C ARG A 120 13.26 13.34 7.32
N GLY A 121 13.49 12.11 7.77
CA GLY A 121 12.44 11.14 8.03
C GLY A 121 11.57 11.50 9.24
N LEU A 122 12.17 11.96 10.32
CA LEU A 122 11.48 12.47 11.51
C LEU A 122 10.66 13.72 11.18
N ALA A 123 11.20 14.65 10.39
CA ALA A 123 10.45 15.80 9.89
C ALA A 123 9.24 15.38 9.03
N ARG A 124 9.39 14.35 8.20
CA ARG A 124 8.26 13.78 7.45
C ARG A 124 7.24 13.10 8.37
N ALA A 125 7.68 12.43 9.44
CA ALA A 125 6.77 11.83 10.41
C ALA A 125 5.91 12.89 11.12
N LEU A 126 6.47 14.07 11.41
CA LEU A 126 5.71 15.22 11.91
C LEU A 126 4.64 15.67 10.91
N GLN A 127 5.00 15.83 9.62
CA GLN A 127 4.04 16.19 8.58
C GLN A 127 2.91 15.16 8.44
N ILE A 128 3.23 13.87 8.58
CA ILE A 128 2.22 12.80 8.54
C ILE A 128 1.22 12.93 9.68
N LEU A 129 1.67 13.31 10.88
CA LEU A 129 0.77 13.52 12.02
C LEU A 129 -0.19 14.70 11.78
N ASP A 130 0.23 15.72 11.04
CA ASP A 130 -0.58 16.91 10.79
C ASP A 130 -1.56 16.73 9.60
N ASP A 131 -1.20 15.92 8.59
CA ASP A 131 -1.99 15.73 7.37
C ASP A 131 -3.07 14.63 7.47
N GLU A 132 -2.90 13.66 8.38
CA GLU A 132 -3.73 12.46 8.42
C GLU A 132 -5.06 12.68 9.13
N ARG A 133 -6.15 12.14 8.55
CA ARG A 133 -7.51 12.39 9.08
C ARG A 133 -7.87 11.51 10.26
N SER A 134 -7.22 10.35 10.40
CA SER A 134 -7.41 9.41 11.49
C SER A 134 -6.19 9.44 12.40
N ALA A 135 -6.40 9.68 13.69
CA ALA A 135 -5.32 9.72 14.67
C ALA A 135 -4.58 8.37 14.78
N ASP A 136 -5.33 7.26 14.68
CA ASP A 136 -4.76 5.90 14.72
C ASP A 136 -3.80 5.68 13.54
N ASP A 137 -4.26 6.00 12.32
CA ASP A 137 -3.44 5.84 11.12
C ASP A 137 -2.24 6.81 11.16
N ALA A 138 -2.43 8.03 11.67
CA ALA A 138 -1.36 9.01 11.82
C ALA A 138 -0.20 8.45 12.65
N ILE A 139 -0.50 7.85 13.81
CA ILE A 139 0.50 7.24 14.71
C ILE A 139 1.18 6.04 14.03
N VAL A 140 0.41 5.15 13.39
CA VAL A 140 0.96 3.99 12.68
C VAL A 140 1.90 4.45 11.56
N ARG A 141 1.48 5.43 10.76
CA ARG A 141 2.28 5.94 9.63
C ARG A 141 3.50 6.72 10.10
N ALA A 142 3.41 7.44 11.23
CA ALA A 142 4.57 8.10 11.83
C ALA A 142 5.62 7.10 12.30
N TRP A 143 5.21 6.02 13.00
CA TRP A 143 6.10 4.93 13.39
C TRP A 143 6.78 4.26 12.19
N LEU A 144 6.00 3.90 11.16
CA LEU A 144 6.55 3.27 9.94
C LEU A 144 7.50 4.22 9.19
N GLY A 145 7.22 5.53 9.19
CA GLY A 145 8.11 6.55 8.65
C GLY A 145 9.44 6.62 9.39
N LEU A 146 9.42 6.48 10.72
CA LEU A 146 10.62 6.38 11.54
C LEU A 146 11.43 5.12 11.23
N GLU A 147 10.79 3.95 11.06
CA GLU A 147 11.48 2.71 10.67
C GLU A 147 12.15 2.85 9.29
N GLU A 148 11.46 3.44 8.32
CA GLU A 148 12.00 3.68 6.97
C GLU A 148 13.19 4.65 6.99
N ALA A 149 13.09 5.71 7.81
CA ALA A 149 14.15 6.69 7.98
C ALA A 149 15.39 6.10 8.67
N SER A 150 15.18 5.30 9.71
CA SER A 150 16.23 4.57 10.41
C SER A 150 16.88 3.53 9.50
N ALA A 151 16.10 2.87 8.63
CA ALA A 151 16.64 1.97 7.61
C ALA A 151 17.53 2.71 6.60
N ALA A 152 17.15 3.93 6.19
CA ALA A 152 17.97 4.78 5.33
C ALA A 152 19.29 5.21 6.00
N SER A 153 19.32 5.32 7.33
CA SER A 153 20.54 5.52 8.14
C SER A 153 21.23 4.20 8.53
N GLY A 154 20.92 3.08 7.87
CA GLY A 154 21.60 1.80 8.05
C GLY A 154 21.16 0.99 9.27
N ALA A 155 20.09 1.40 9.97
CA ALA A 155 19.50 0.71 11.11
C ALA A 155 18.09 0.20 10.80
N GLY A 156 17.95 -0.56 9.70
CA GLY A 156 16.70 -1.21 9.34
C GLY A 156 16.34 -2.34 10.30
N ARG A 157 15.05 -2.66 10.39
CA ARG A 157 14.52 -3.75 11.22
C ARG A 157 14.87 -5.11 10.62
N ARG A 158 15.24 -6.09 11.46
CA ARG A 158 15.55 -7.46 11.02
C ARG A 158 14.26 -8.27 10.81
N PRO A 159 14.27 -9.33 9.99
CA PRO A 159 13.04 -10.06 9.61
C PRO A 159 12.19 -10.60 10.79
N ALA A 160 12.84 -11.06 11.86
CA ALA A 160 12.18 -11.63 13.04
C ALA A 160 12.21 -10.70 14.27
N GLU A 161 12.78 -9.50 14.15
CA GLU A 161 12.91 -8.56 15.26
C GLU A 161 11.55 -7.93 15.56
N THR A 162 11.15 -7.87 16.82
CA THR A 162 9.90 -7.21 17.23
C THR A 162 10.04 -5.67 17.22
N PRO A 163 8.94 -4.90 17.19
CA PRO A 163 9.02 -3.44 17.29
C PRO A 163 9.75 -2.95 18.55
N SER A 164 9.57 -3.64 19.68
CA SER A 164 10.26 -3.31 20.95
C SER A 164 11.76 -3.57 20.89
N GLU A 165 12.19 -4.72 20.35
CA GLU A 165 13.60 -5.04 20.16
C GLU A 165 14.26 -4.07 19.18
N TYR A 166 13.54 -3.75 18.10
CA TYR A 166 13.97 -2.76 17.12
C TYR A 166 14.23 -1.39 17.76
N ALA A 167 13.25 -0.88 18.51
CA ALA A 167 13.35 0.40 19.20
C ALA A 167 14.55 0.43 20.16
N ALA A 168 14.71 -0.62 20.97
CA ALA A 168 15.80 -0.73 21.93
C ALA A 168 17.18 -0.71 21.23
N ARG A 169 17.31 -1.40 20.10
CA ARG A 169 18.54 -1.42 19.31
C ARG A 169 18.84 -0.07 18.65
N VAL A 170 17.83 0.61 18.08
CA VAL A 170 17.99 1.93 17.48
C VAL A 170 18.42 2.96 18.53
N VAL A 171 17.77 2.97 19.69
CA VAL A 171 18.15 3.82 20.83
C VAL A 171 19.60 3.58 21.24
N ALA A 172 20.01 2.32 21.37
CA ALA A 172 21.39 1.99 21.75
C ALA A 172 22.43 2.39 20.70
N ARG A 173 22.09 2.29 19.40
CA ARG A 173 23.01 2.58 18.30
C ARG A 173 23.23 4.07 18.07
N PHE A 174 22.21 4.90 18.29
CA PHE A 174 22.27 6.34 17.98
C PHE A 174 22.23 7.23 19.22
N ASP A 175 22.32 6.62 20.41
CA ASP A 175 22.27 7.29 21.73
C ASP A 175 21.14 8.33 21.85
N THR A 176 19.97 8.00 21.29
CA THR A 176 18.81 8.90 21.24
C THR A 176 17.87 8.70 22.44
N ASP A 177 16.91 9.61 22.64
CA ASP A 177 16.03 9.63 23.81
C ASP A 177 15.20 8.34 23.93
N ARG A 178 15.61 7.50 24.90
CA ARG A 178 14.95 6.24 25.24
C ARG A 178 13.49 6.42 25.66
N ARG A 179 13.17 7.48 26.40
CA ARG A 179 11.80 7.73 26.88
C ARG A 179 10.92 8.14 25.72
N ALA A 180 11.40 9.02 24.85
CA ALA A 180 10.68 9.43 23.65
C ALA A 180 10.40 8.23 22.72
N ALA A 181 11.41 7.37 22.50
CA ALA A 181 11.23 6.13 21.73
C ALA A 181 10.18 5.19 22.36
N ALA A 182 10.21 5.05 23.70
CA ALA A 182 9.27 4.20 24.41
C ALA A 182 7.82 4.71 24.35
N VAL A 183 7.60 6.02 24.47
CA VAL A 183 6.27 6.63 24.35
C VAL A 183 5.71 6.41 22.94
N LEU A 184 6.50 6.69 21.90
CA LEU A 184 6.06 6.49 20.53
C LEU A 184 5.77 5.01 20.22
N LEU A 185 6.58 4.09 20.76
CA LEU A 185 6.37 2.65 20.64
C LEU A 185 5.08 2.19 21.34
N ASP A 186 4.80 2.69 22.55
CA ASP A 186 3.57 2.36 23.30
C ASP A 186 2.32 2.81 22.54
N LEU A 187 2.34 4.05 22.01
CA LEU A 187 1.25 4.57 21.19
C LEU A 187 1.02 3.67 19.96
N TYR A 188 2.07 3.33 19.22
CA TYR A 188 1.99 2.45 18.07
C TYR A 188 1.43 1.06 18.42
N GLN A 189 1.93 0.43 19.48
CA GLN A 189 1.46 -0.89 19.90
C GLN A 189 0.01 -0.84 20.39
N GLY A 190 -0.35 0.22 21.12
CA GLY A 190 -1.70 0.46 21.60
C GLY A 190 -2.72 0.55 20.47
N VAL A 191 -2.44 1.37 19.45
CA VAL A 191 -3.38 1.54 18.32
C VAL A 191 -3.40 0.33 17.38
N ARG A 192 -2.24 -0.32 17.18
CA ARG A 192 -2.15 -1.41 16.20
C ARG A 192 -2.58 -2.77 16.74
N PHE A 193 -2.29 -3.03 18.00
CA PHE A 193 -2.48 -4.36 18.62
C PHE A 193 -3.32 -4.30 19.90
N GLY A 194 -3.41 -3.15 20.56
CA GLY A 194 -4.02 -3.00 21.89
C GLY A 194 -5.49 -2.54 21.90
N GLY A 195 -6.11 -2.28 20.75
CA GLY A 195 -7.49 -1.79 20.66
C GLY A 195 -7.71 -0.36 21.18
N ARG A 196 -6.62 0.36 21.50
CA ARG A 196 -6.65 1.78 21.86
C ARG A 196 -7.00 2.59 20.63
N HIS A 197 -7.94 3.54 20.76
CA HIS A 197 -8.15 4.58 19.76
C HIS A 197 -7.38 5.81 20.19
N ALA A 198 -6.64 6.41 19.27
CA ALA A 198 -5.88 7.61 19.49
C ALA A 198 -6.78 8.84 19.44
N ASP A 199 -6.43 9.81 20.28
CA ASP A 199 -7.06 11.11 20.40
C ASP A 199 -6.04 12.23 20.17
N ALA A 200 -6.47 13.48 20.35
CA ALA A 200 -5.59 14.63 20.18
C ALA A 200 -4.38 14.58 21.13
N ALA A 201 -4.56 14.12 22.37
CA ALA A 201 -3.47 13.99 23.34
C ALA A 201 -2.43 12.95 22.90
N SER A 202 -2.89 11.86 22.28
CA SER A 202 -2.02 10.83 21.68
C SER A 202 -1.19 11.41 20.53
N ILE A 203 -1.78 12.26 19.69
CA ILE A 203 -1.07 12.96 18.61
C ILE A 203 -0.03 13.93 19.15
N ASP A 204 -0.37 14.72 20.18
CA ASP A 204 0.57 15.63 20.81
C ASP A 204 1.74 14.89 21.47
N ALA A 205 1.47 13.77 22.14
CA ALA A 205 2.49 12.91 22.71
C ALA A 205 3.40 12.29 21.64
N ALA A 206 2.84 11.83 20.52
CA ALA A 206 3.60 11.31 19.39
C ALA A 206 4.49 12.41 18.78
N ARG A 207 3.94 13.61 18.59
CA ARG A 207 4.65 14.77 18.04
C ARG A 207 5.82 15.18 18.91
N GLU A 208 5.60 15.30 20.22
CA GLU A 208 6.65 15.63 21.18
C GLU A 208 7.74 14.55 21.20
N SER A 209 7.36 13.28 21.15
CA SER A 209 8.30 12.17 21.11
C SER A 209 9.19 12.24 19.85
N ILE A 210 8.60 12.51 18.69
CA ILE A 210 9.35 12.64 17.42
C ILE A 210 10.32 13.82 17.45
N ARG A 211 9.93 14.95 18.05
CA ARG A 211 10.82 16.11 18.21
C ARG A 211 12.02 15.78 19.09
N ARG A 212 11.79 15.18 20.25
CA ARG A 212 12.89 14.77 21.15
C ARG A 212 13.83 13.79 20.47
N LEU A 213 13.29 12.82 19.73
CA LEU A 213 14.11 11.87 18.97
C LEU A 213 14.96 12.56 17.90
N ALA A 214 14.45 13.62 17.27
CA ALA A 214 15.20 14.41 16.30
C ALA A 214 16.31 15.23 16.97
N ASP A 215 16.02 15.83 18.12
CA ASP A 215 16.96 16.68 18.86
C ASP A 215 18.11 15.86 19.49
N SER A 216 17.83 14.64 19.95
CA SER A 216 18.82 13.76 20.59
C SER A 216 19.51 12.78 19.64
N TRP A 217 19.32 12.89 18.32
CA TRP A 217 19.87 11.91 17.39
C TRP A 217 21.37 12.13 17.16
N HIS A 218 22.19 11.09 17.41
CA HIS A 218 23.63 11.12 17.14
C HIS A 218 24.04 9.96 16.24
N GLU A 219 24.75 10.23 15.14
CA GLU A 219 25.17 9.20 14.17
C GLU A 219 26.37 8.35 14.64
N ASP A 220 27.07 8.77 15.70
CA ASP A 220 28.42 8.28 16.07
C ASP A 220 28.52 7.55 17.43
N ALA A 221 27.60 6.66 17.80
CA ALA A 221 27.76 5.92 19.08
C ALA A 221 28.74 4.72 19.01
N GLU A 222 29.10 4.21 17.82
CA GLU A 222 29.92 2.98 17.68
C GLU A 222 31.44 3.18 17.48
N VAL A 223 31.98 4.41 17.52
CA VAL A 223 33.46 4.59 17.48
C VAL A 223 34.09 4.58 18.89
N LYS A 224 33.29 4.60 19.98
CA LYS A 224 33.82 4.83 21.34
C LYS A 224 33.84 3.62 22.29
N ARG A 225 33.64 2.40 21.82
CA ARG A 225 33.98 1.20 22.61
C ARG A 225 35.09 0.42 21.91
N ARG A 226 36.31 0.72 22.37
CA ARG A 226 37.50 -0.12 22.27
C ARG A 226 37.21 -1.56 22.68
#